data_AF-A0A0Q3TJN6-F1
#
_entry.id   AF-A0A0Q3TJN6-F1
#
_cell.length_a   1.000
_cell.length_b   1.000
_cell.length_c   1.000
_cell.angle_alpha   90.00
_cell.angle_beta   90.00
_cell.angle_gamma   90.00
#
_symmetry.space_group_name_H-M   'P 1'
#
loop_
_entity.id
_entity.type
_entity.pdbx_description
1 polymer ?
#
loop_
_entity_poly.entity_id
_entity_poly.type
_entity_poly.pdbx_seq_one_letter_code
_entity_poly.pdbx_strand_id
1 'polypeptide(L)'
;MKINRNDPCPCGSGKKYKKCCLLKESIVQISEVKEERFLRERHELMLKLTSFVDKKIPRNQLYRLHSEFRRRSQSKIPDKNELDFFQYWLNFFHSYENGLRGIEWFLKENGTHLSNDEKTLAEKWAKLTPKVVQAIGKSETDIQFEEVNTKEQFTILDNNENVPDFAPWIGTISLIDRFDNKDYFNGISIFQGPENMNHINDFIQKLMVETKSNRDDILFHYYPEIIGEFLKDPNGIADREGKEIHVYSVQYQVQDEEIVSNFLQGEPEFVTDYWEQNAKRLSWLQNYNEFMDNEMEGKARLAESIGIISLRKNQLQFDCYDKNILEQFKQKVNKVEKAVEWMDEKEQSLIIPSQTEVKNMAIQISENVPKYFILYAQNNLQLDIDKSLPKFDDLSPREMVQNGRVEEVDTWLKQLEYKLYLQVKAQFEKVEKTADFNTVRKELGLPLSSFVTGGENRVSAIVPIIQQNKEPIVKNEDIPFYEDLGFTPDTIDNVYAKSFVNFFKEKTDGKSENTVRKYRNSLSDLREILEAYSFNSWDELTQKQWERILTKDYFDMFESVSKTQVKDFLSTVKALVKWLDEKENTRLSEDMLKAMEVTEKKRLQLAGI
;
A
#
# COMPACT_ATOMS: atom_id res chain seq x y z
N MET A 1 -21.32 25.22 30.09
CA MET A 1 -21.07 25.63 31.49
C MET A 1 -19.63 26.10 31.61
N LYS A 2 -19.36 27.30 32.16
CA LYS A 2 -18.00 27.75 32.50
C LYS A 2 -17.68 27.29 33.92
N ILE A 3 -16.61 26.51 34.10
CA ILE A 3 -16.14 26.05 35.41
C ILE A 3 -15.59 27.22 36.24
N ASN A 4 -15.89 27.29 37.54
CA ASN A 4 -15.41 28.38 38.39
C ASN A 4 -13.96 28.11 38.83
N ARG A 5 -13.12 29.16 38.93
CA ARG A 5 -11.68 29.06 39.22
C ARG A 5 -11.35 28.33 40.52
N ASN A 6 -12.25 28.36 41.50
CA ASN A 6 -12.05 27.71 42.79
C ASN A 6 -12.65 26.30 42.88
N ASP A 7 -13.38 25.84 41.87
CA ASP A 7 -14.02 24.52 41.86
C ASP A 7 -12.98 23.40 41.78
N PRO A 8 -13.31 22.17 42.22
CA PRO A 8 -12.51 20.99 41.95
C PRO A 8 -12.22 20.84 40.45
N CYS A 9 -10.97 20.56 40.11
CA CYS A 9 -10.53 20.47 38.72
C CYS A 9 -11.12 19.22 38.04
N PRO A 10 -11.66 19.33 36.81
CA PRO A 10 -12.42 18.25 36.16
C PRO A 10 -11.53 17.11 35.66
N CYS A 11 -10.20 17.28 35.69
CA CYS A 11 -9.24 16.21 35.39
C CYS A 11 -9.09 15.18 36.51
N GLY A 12 -9.88 15.27 37.59
CA GLY A 12 -9.84 14.31 38.69
C GLY A 12 -8.66 14.47 39.67
N SER A 13 -7.85 15.54 39.53
CA SER A 13 -6.65 15.73 40.36
C SER A 13 -6.91 16.10 41.83
N GLY A 14 -8.17 16.35 42.23
CA GLY A 14 -8.54 16.82 43.57
C GLY A 14 -8.10 18.26 43.90
N LYS A 15 -7.36 18.94 43.01
CA LYS A 15 -6.91 20.34 43.19
C LYS A 15 -7.97 21.32 42.68
N LYS A 16 -7.94 22.57 43.13
CA LYS A 16 -8.77 23.66 42.56
C LYS A 16 -8.38 23.91 41.10
N TYR A 17 -9.34 24.19 40.21
CA TYR A 17 -9.11 24.42 38.78
C TYR A 17 -8.00 25.45 38.53
N LYS A 18 -7.98 26.57 39.27
CA LYS A 18 -6.92 27.61 39.19
C LYS A 18 -5.52 27.16 39.59
N LYS A 19 -5.39 26.07 40.35
CA LYS A 19 -4.12 25.49 40.80
C LYS A 19 -3.75 24.22 40.01
N CYS A 20 -4.54 23.87 39.00
CA CYS A 20 -4.34 22.67 38.19
C CYS A 20 -4.46 23.00 36.70
N CYS A 21 -5.52 22.61 36.00
CA CYS A 21 -5.59 22.76 34.54
C CYS A 21 -5.49 24.22 34.09
N LEU A 22 -6.09 25.20 34.79
CA LEU A 22 -5.91 26.61 34.43
C LEU A 22 -4.45 27.09 34.61
N LEU A 23 -3.74 26.56 35.61
CA LEU A 23 -2.32 26.86 35.80
C LEU A 23 -1.50 26.20 34.68
N LYS A 24 -1.81 24.94 34.32
CA LYS A 24 -1.19 24.25 33.18
C LYS A 24 -1.42 25.01 31.87
N GLU A 25 -2.66 25.40 31.58
CA GLU A 25 -3.05 26.24 30.43
C GLU A 25 -2.26 27.56 30.43
N SER A 26 -2.13 28.23 31.58
CA SER A 26 -1.34 29.47 31.67
C SER A 26 0.16 29.25 31.47
N ILE A 27 0.71 28.12 31.93
CA ILE A 27 2.12 27.76 31.71
C ILE A 27 2.37 27.48 30.23
N VAL A 28 1.45 26.77 29.57
CA VAL A 28 1.50 26.50 28.12
C VAL A 28 1.48 27.80 27.33
N GLN A 29 0.56 28.72 27.65
CA GLN A 29 0.50 30.05 27.01
C GLN A 29 1.79 30.86 27.23
N ILE A 30 2.39 30.81 28.42
CA ILE A 30 3.65 31.52 28.69
C ILE A 30 4.81 30.90 27.90
N SER A 31 4.87 29.56 27.78
CA SER A 31 5.90 28.90 26.97
C SER A 31 5.78 29.21 25.48
N GLU A 32 4.56 29.25 24.94
CA GLU A 32 4.31 29.61 23.54
C GLU A 32 4.76 31.04 23.23
N VAL A 33 4.44 32.00 24.11
CA VAL A 33 4.86 33.41 23.94
C VAL A 33 6.38 33.56 24.03
N LYS A 34 7.06 32.80 24.91
CA LYS A 34 8.51 32.79 24.99
C LYS A 34 9.16 32.21 23.74
N GLU A 35 8.60 31.11 23.21
CA GLU A 35 9.06 30.46 21.99
C GLU A 35 8.90 31.40 20.78
N GLU A 36 7.75 32.05 20.62
CA GLU A 36 7.54 33.02 19.54
C GLU A 36 8.54 34.19 19.61
N ARG A 37 8.79 34.70 20.82
CA ARG A 37 9.80 35.74 21.04
C ARG A 37 11.20 35.24 20.68
N PHE A 38 11.57 34.03 21.08
CA PHE A 38 12.85 33.42 20.74
C PHE A 38 13.02 33.28 19.22
N LEU A 39 12.02 32.76 18.51
CA LEU A 39 12.07 32.63 17.04
C LEU A 39 12.23 33.99 16.35
N ARG A 40 11.56 35.03 16.86
CA ARG A 40 11.73 36.40 16.37
C ARG A 40 13.14 36.95 16.59
N GLU A 41 13.69 36.78 17.80
CA GLU A 41 15.05 37.21 18.13
C GLU A 41 16.10 36.47 17.28
N ARG A 42 15.90 35.17 17.02
CA ARG A 42 16.74 34.41 16.08
C ARG A 42 16.70 35.01 14.67
N HIS A 43 15.49 35.28 14.17
CA HIS A 43 15.32 35.84 12.83
C HIS A 43 15.99 37.23 12.71
N GLU A 44 15.76 38.11 13.68
CA GLU A 44 16.37 39.44 13.72
C GLU A 44 17.90 39.39 13.81
N LEU A 45 18.45 38.50 14.64
CA LEU A 45 19.88 38.29 14.75
C LEU A 45 20.49 37.77 13.44
N MET A 46 19.82 36.83 12.77
CA MET A 46 20.26 36.30 11.48
C MET A 46 20.29 37.38 10.39
N LEU A 47 19.31 38.30 10.36
CA LEU A 47 19.30 39.45 9.46
C LEU A 47 20.46 40.43 9.75
N LYS A 48 20.72 40.70 11.04
CA LYS A 48 21.84 41.56 11.46
C LYS A 48 23.20 40.95 11.08
N LEU A 49 23.37 39.65 11.32
CA LEU A 49 24.57 38.90 10.95
C LEU A 49 24.81 38.94 9.44
N THR A 50 23.78 38.59 8.65
CA THR A 50 23.85 38.59 7.19
C THR A 50 24.18 39.98 6.66
N SER A 51 23.49 41.02 7.13
CA SER A 51 23.77 42.40 6.74
C SER A 51 25.19 42.86 7.11
N PHE A 52 25.72 42.40 8.23
CA PHE A 52 27.10 42.69 8.64
C PHE A 52 28.09 42.04 7.66
N VAL A 53 27.94 40.75 7.40
CA VAL A 53 28.83 40.00 6.50
C VAL A 53 28.82 40.61 5.09
N ASP A 54 27.64 40.91 4.55
CA ASP A 54 27.49 41.52 3.22
C ASP A 54 28.16 42.88 3.09
N LYS A 55 28.12 43.69 4.15
CA LYS A 55 28.78 45.02 4.18
C LYS A 55 30.30 44.91 4.28
N LYS A 56 30.79 43.83 4.89
CA LYS A 56 32.22 43.62 5.13
C LYS A 56 32.95 43.04 3.92
N ILE A 57 32.24 42.32 3.05
CA ILE A 57 32.83 41.67 1.88
C ILE A 57 32.64 42.56 0.64
N PRO A 58 33.73 43.02 -0.02
CA PRO A 58 33.64 43.71 -1.29
C PRO A 58 32.96 42.86 -2.38
N ARG A 59 32.18 43.48 -3.27
CA ARG A 59 31.39 42.76 -4.30
C ARG A 59 32.21 41.78 -5.14
N ASN A 60 33.42 42.16 -5.56
CA ASN A 60 34.31 41.29 -6.34
C ASN A 60 34.76 40.05 -5.54
N GLN A 61 34.98 40.18 -4.23
CA GLN A 61 35.29 39.06 -3.35
C GLN A 61 34.06 38.17 -3.15
N LEU A 62 32.87 38.76 -2.98
CA LEU A 62 31.62 38.01 -2.86
C LEU A 62 31.38 37.11 -4.10
N TYR A 63 31.57 37.63 -5.31
CA TYR A 63 31.48 36.81 -6.53
C TYR A 63 32.50 35.66 -6.58
N ARG A 64 33.73 35.89 -6.09
CA ARG A 64 34.76 34.84 -6.01
C ARG A 64 34.38 33.76 -5.01
N LEU A 65 33.91 34.15 -3.83
CA LEU A 65 33.42 33.23 -2.79
C LEU A 65 32.22 32.43 -3.29
N HIS A 66 31.29 33.06 -4.01
CA HIS A 66 30.15 32.36 -4.60
C HIS A 66 30.59 31.33 -5.64
N SER A 67 31.50 31.71 -6.54
CA SER A 67 32.07 30.78 -7.52
C SER A 67 32.87 29.66 -6.86
N GLU A 68 33.57 29.93 -5.76
CA GLU A 68 34.26 28.92 -4.96
C GLU A 68 33.27 27.94 -4.35
N PHE A 69 32.25 28.46 -3.66
CA PHE A 69 31.20 27.67 -3.03
C PHE A 69 30.54 26.72 -4.04
N ARG A 70 30.10 27.26 -5.18
CA ARG A 70 29.47 26.49 -6.26
C ARG A 70 30.39 25.39 -6.81
N ARG A 71 31.68 25.71 -6.99
CA ARG A 71 32.68 24.73 -7.44
C ARG A 71 32.86 23.61 -6.41
N ARG A 72 32.97 23.96 -5.12
CA ARG A 72 33.22 23.01 -4.03
C ARG A 72 32.01 22.13 -3.73
N SER A 73 30.80 22.67 -3.86
CA SER A 73 29.54 21.90 -3.80
C SER A 73 29.22 21.16 -5.11
N GLN A 74 30.14 21.17 -6.08
CA GLN A 74 30.01 20.47 -7.37
C GLN A 74 28.75 20.86 -8.15
N SER A 75 28.24 22.08 -7.94
CA SER A 75 26.98 22.56 -8.51
C SER A 75 25.78 21.64 -8.27
N LYS A 76 25.75 20.91 -7.14
CA LYS A 76 24.68 19.97 -6.80
C LYS A 76 23.50 20.59 -6.05
N ILE A 77 23.69 21.77 -5.47
CA ILE A 77 22.63 22.51 -4.78
C ILE A 77 21.69 23.08 -5.86
N PRO A 78 20.36 22.89 -5.75
CA PRO A 78 19.41 23.49 -6.69
C PRO A 78 19.55 25.01 -6.75
N ASP A 79 19.52 25.60 -7.94
CA ASP A 79 19.71 27.05 -8.15
C ASP A 79 18.79 27.90 -7.26
N LYS A 80 17.54 27.44 -7.02
CA LYS A 80 16.56 28.15 -6.17
C LYS A 80 16.98 28.27 -4.69
N ASN A 81 17.89 27.42 -4.23
CA ASN A 81 18.39 27.38 -2.85
C ASN A 81 19.89 27.74 -2.74
N GLU A 82 20.60 27.87 -3.87
CA GLU A 82 22.07 28.07 -3.90
C GLU A 82 22.51 29.29 -3.07
N LEU A 83 21.79 30.41 -3.20
CA LEU A 83 22.10 31.64 -2.47
C LEU A 83 21.90 31.51 -0.95
N ASP A 84 20.87 30.79 -0.50
CA ASP A 84 20.60 30.60 0.93
C ASP A 84 21.69 29.76 1.59
N PHE A 85 22.11 28.67 0.92
CA PHE A 85 23.22 27.84 1.36
C PHE A 85 24.56 28.57 1.33
N PHE A 86 24.79 29.38 0.30
CA PHE A 86 25.97 30.23 0.20
C PHE A 86 26.03 31.22 1.36
N GLN A 87 24.92 31.91 1.66
CA GLN A 87 24.86 32.85 2.78
C GLN A 87 25.07 32.15 4.12
N TYR A 88 24.48 30.97 4.30
CA TYR A 88 24.65 30.16 5.50
C TYR A 88 26.12 29.73 5.68
N TRP A 89 26.79 29.34 4.60
CA TRP A 89 28.24 29.04 4.60
C TRP A 89 29.05 30.27 5.04
N LEU A 90 28.80 31.45 4.46
CA LEU A 90 29.49 32.69 4.83
C LEU A 90 29.30 33.06 6.32
N ASN A 91 28.11 32.82 6.85
CA ASN A 91 27.74 33.20 8.21
C ASN A 91 28.36 32.27 9.27
N PHE A 92 28.39 30.96 9.04
CA PHE A 92 28.68 29.99 10.10
C PHE A 92 29.90 29.08 9.86
N PHE A 93 30.39 28.98 8.62
CA PHE A 93 31.41 27.98 8.25
C PHE A 93 32.67 28.60 7.65
N HIS A 94 32.53 29.65 6.85
CA HIS A 94 33.67 30.31 6.20
C HIS A 94 34.53 31.08 7.21
N SER A 95 35.81 30.73 7.28
CA SER A 95 36.82 31.47 8.05
C SER A 95 37.42 32.59 7.20
N TYR A 96 37.33 33.83 7.68
CA TYR A 96 37.84 35.02 6.99
C TYR A 96 39.34 35.26 7.28
N GLU A 97 39.95 36.25 6.62
CA GLU A 97 41.38 36.59 6.78
C GLU A 97 41.80 36.91 8.24
N ASN A 98 40.84 37.33 9.07
CA ASN A 98 41.03 37.58 10.50
C ASN A 98 41.02 36.30 11.37
N GLY A 99 40.87 35.12 10.76
CA GLY A 99 40.81 33.82 11.42
C GLY A 99 39.48 33.52 12.11
N LEU A 100 38.45 34.36 11.93
CA LEU A 100 37.14 34.19 12.55
C LEU A 100 36.12 33.74 11.51
N ARG A 101 35.12 32.96 11.93
CA ARG A 101 33.90 32.69 11.16
C ARG A 101 32.96 33.89 11.20
N GLY A 102 31.99 33.95 10.28
CA GLY A 102 31.08 35.10 10.15
C GLY A 102 30.41 35.51 11.47
N ILE A 103 29.85 34.54 12.20
CA ILE A 103 29.22 34.75 13.52
C ILE A 103 30.21 35.24 14.58
N GLU A 104 31.44 34.73 14.59
CA GLU A 104 32.48 35.13 15.55
C GLU A 104 32.98 36.55 15.25
N TRP A 105 33.15 36.87 13.97
CA TRP A 105 33.52 38.20 13.52
C TRP A 105 32.45 39.23 13.86
N PHE A 106 31.19 38.90 13.59
CA PHE A 106 30.03 39.71 13.95
C PHE A 106 29.97 39.95 15.46
N LEU A 107 30.12 38.91 16.28
CA LEU A 107 30.11 39.05 17.73
C LEU A 107 31.25 39.94 18.24
N LYS A 108 32.45 39.81 17.66
CA LYS A 108 33.63 40.60 18.04
C LYS A 108 33.44 42.09 17.77
N GLU A 109 32.84 42.47 16.64
CA GLU A 109 32.71 43.88 16.25
C GLU A 109 31.39 44.52 16.64
N ASN A 110 30.28 43.78 16.54
CA ASN A 110 28.94 44.30 16.79
C ASN A 110 28.39 43.91 18.17
N GLY A 111 29.07 43.06 18.95
CA GLY A 111 28.55 42.53 20.21
C GLY A 111 28.20 43.58 21.27
N THR A 112 28.80 44.78 21.24
CA THR A 112 28.46 45.91 22.12
C THR A 112 27.19 46.66 21.70
N HIS A 113 26.75 46.47 20.46
CA HIS A 113 25.54 47.10 19.89
C HIS A 113 24.32 46.17 19.91
N LEU A 114 24.49 44.93 20.35
CA LEU A 114 23.42 43.97 20.52
C LEU A 114 22.72 44.17 21.87
N SER A 115 21.43 43.81 21.92
CA SER A 115 20.76 43.64 23.22
C SER A 115 21.43 42.51 24.02
N ASN A 116 21.18 42.43 25.33
CA ASN A 116 21.73 41.34 26.15
C ASN A 116 21.26 39.96 25.65
N ASP A 117 20.00 39.84 25.23
CA ASP A 117 19.41 38.60 24.73
C ASP A 117 20.05 38.22 23.38
N GLU A 118 20.20 39.18 22.47
CA GLU A 118 20.87 38.99 21.17
C GLU A 118 22.35 38.62 21.31
N LYS A 119 23.05 39.28 22.23
CA LYS A 119 24.46 38.98 22.51
C LYS A 119 24.62 37.57 23.06
N THR A 120 23.77 37.18 24.00
CA THR A 120 23.77 35.82 24.57
C THR A 120 23.50 34.77 23.48
N LEU A 121 22.54 35.05 22.59
CA LEU A 121 22.24 34.18 21.46
C LEU A 121 23.41 34.09 20.47
N ALA A 122 24.05 35.22 20.13
CA ALA A 122 25.21 35.25 19.25
C ALA A 122 26.43 34.52 19.84
N GLU A 123 26.70 34.69 21.14
CA GLU A 123 27.74 33.96 21.88
C GLU A 123 27.51 32.45 21.86
N LYS A 124 26.24 32.04 21.89
CA LYS A 124 25.86 30.64 21.79
C LYS A 124 26.03 30.10 20.37
N TRP A 125 25.54 30.83 19.37
CA TRP A 125 25.70 30.48 17.95
C TRP A 125 27.18 30.33 17.55
N ALA A 126 28.05 31.20 18.07
CA ALA A 126 29.49 31.11 17.86
C ALA A 126 30.12 29.81 18.40
N LYS A 127 29.48 29.14 19.38
CA LYS A 127 29.97 27.89 19.98
C LYS A 127 29.34 26.63 19.38
N LEU A 128 28.37 26.76 18.49
CA LEU A 128 27.73 25.60 17.86
C LEU A 128 28.73 24.88 16.95
N THR A 129 28.68 23.56 16.95
CA THR A 129 29.41 22.69 16.03
C THR A 129 28.42 21.96 15.11
N PRO A 130 28.77 21.72 13.82
CA PRO A 130 27.88 21.03 12.90
C PRO A 130 27.74 19.58 13.33
N LYS A 131 26.55 19.03 13.16
CA LYS A 131 26.22 17.65 13.53
C LYS A 131 25.58 16.95 12.36
N VAL A 132 25.91 15.68 12.19
CA VAL A 132 25.24 14.79 11.24
C VAL A 132 24.24 13.99 12.05
N VAL A 133 22.96 14.29 11.89
CA VAL A 133 21.89 13.71 12.72
C VAL A 133 20.88 12.95 11.88
N GLN A 134 20.34 11.87 12.44
CA GLN A 134 19.29 11.05 11.83
C GLN A 134 18.11 10.91 12.79
N ALA A 135 16.89 10.97 12.25
CA ALA A 135 15.68 10.72 13.00
C ALA A 135 15.65 9.25 13.45
N ILE A 136 15.40 9.02 14.74
CA ILE A 136 15.33 7.70 15.37
C ILE A 136 13.97 7.43 16.02
N GLY A 137 13.06 8.41 16.02
CA GLY A 137 11.70 8.24 16.49
C GLY A 137 10.87 9.51 16.33
N LYS A 138 9.56 9.37 16.48
CA LYS A 138 8.60 10.47 16.35
C LYS A 138 7.43 10.28 17.34
N SER A 139 7.02 11.37 17.97
CA SER A 139 5.79 11.49 18.74
C SER A 139 4.76 12.32 17.97
N GLU A 140 3.63 12.66 18.60
CA GLU A 140 2.64 13.57 18.00
C GLU A 140 3.20 14.99 17.78
N THR A 141 4.13 15.43 18.63
CA THR A 141 4.63 16.82 18.64
C THR A 141 6.09 16.95 18.27
N ASP A 142 6.90 15.91 18.46
CA ASP A 142 8.36 16.00 18.37
C ASP A 142 8.96 14.84 17.58
N ILE A 143 10.13 15.08 17.00
CA ILE A 143 10.98 14.09 16.34
C ILE A 143 12.27 13.97 17.15
N GLN A 144 12.64 12.73 17.45
CA GLN A 144 13.90 12.41 18.10
C GLN A 144 14.97 12.21 17.03
N PHE A 145 16.03 13.00 17.11
CA PHE A 145 17.22 12.87 16.27
C PHE A 145 18.40 12.38 17.10
N GLU A 146 19.29 11.62 16.50
CA GLU A 146 20.54 11.14 17.09
C GLU A 146 21.72 11.56 16.22
N GLU A 147 22.81 12.08 16.81
CA GLU A 147 24.08 12.27 16.09
C GLU A 147 24.72 10.92 15.81
N VAL A 148 25.02 10.67 14.54
CA VAL A 148 25.38 9.35 14.03
C VAL A 148 26.57 8.72 14.75
N ASN A 149 27.54 9.52 15.19
CA ASN A 149 28.78 9.07 15.83
C ASN A 149 28.75 9.18 17.36
N THR A 150 28.30 10.30 17.92
CA THR A 150 28.33 10.54 19.37
C THR A 150 27.16 9.92 20.10
N LYS A 151 26.09 9.55 19.38
CA LYS A 151 24.83 9.05 19.93
C LYS A 151 24.11 10.06 20.83
N GLU A 152 24.49 11.33 20.75
CA GLU A 152 23.79 12.42 21.42
C GLU A 152 22.42 12.61 20.79
N GLN A 153 21.39 12.74 21.62
CA GLN A 153 20.00 12.83 21.18
C GLN A 153 19.46 14.26 21.29
N PHE A 154 18.62 14.63 20.33
CA PHE A 154 17.99 15.93 20.21
C PHE A 154 16.49 15.76 20.01
N THR A 155 15.70 16.58 20.71
CA THR A 155 14.23 16.60 20.58
C THR A 155 13.83 17.86 19.82
N ILE A 156 13.38 17.68 18.59
CA ILE A 156 13.05 18.76 17.66
C ILE A 156 11.55 18.75 17.39
N LEU A 157 10.93 19.93 17.43
CA LEU A 157 9.49 20.07 17.19
C LEU A 157 9.12 19.65 15.76
N ASP A 158 8.09 18.82 15.61
CA ASP A 158 7.53 18.40 14.33
C ASP A 158 6.67 19.53 13.73
N ASN A 159 7.32 20.48 13.08
CA ASN A 159 6.65 21.58 12.40
C ASN A 159 7.37 21.95 11.09
N ASN A 160 6.68 22.72 10.25
CA ASN A 160 7.22 23.10 8.95
C ASN A 160 8.51 23.95 9.01
N GLU A 161 8.78 24.60 10.14
CA GLU A 161 9.98 25.41 10.32
C GLU A 161 11.23 24.54 10.54
N ASN A 162 11.12 23.47 11.32
CA ASN A 162 12.24 22.56 11.59
C ASN A 162 12.31 21.42 10.58
N VAL A 163 11.17 20.78 10.29
CA VAL A 163 11.06 19.60 9.44
C VAL A 163 9.87 19.77 8.49
N PRO A 164 10.05 20.44 7.33
CA PRO A 164 8.97 20.71 6.39
C PRO A 164 8.34 19.45 5.82
N ASP A 165 9.14 18.41 5.61
CA ASP A 165 8.69 17.14 5.06
C ASP A 165 9.29 15.97 5.83
N PHE A 166 8.55 15.52 6.84
CA PHE A 166 8.94 14.33 7.60
C PHE A 166 8.85 13.04 6.76
N ALA A 167 9.80 12.14 6.99
CA ALA A 167 9.73 10.71 6.68
C ALA A 167 10.60 9.91 7.69
N PRO A 168 10.34 8.60 7.90
CA PRO A 168 11.15 7.75 8.77
C PRO A 168 12.63 7.81 8.41
N TRP A 169 13.50 7.85 9.43
CA TRP A 169 14.95 7.82 9.27
C TRP A 169 15.59 8.95 8.43
N ILE A 170 14.86 10.05 8.19
CA ILE A 170 15.46 11.24 7.57
C ILE A 170 16.66 11.73 8.37
N GLY A 171 17.70 12.19 7.70
CA GLY A 171 18.83 12.83 8.35
C GLY A 171 19.25 14.11 7.64
N THR A 172 20.05 14.91 8.35
CA THR A 172 20.52 16.22 7.90
C THR A 172 21.88 16.54 8.52
N ILE A 173 22.52 17.58 8.00
CA ILE A 173 23.76 18.16 8.51
C ILE A 173 23.45 19.59 8.90
N SER A 174 23.50 19.88 10.19
CA SER A 174 23.01 21.16 10.71
C SER A 174 23.69 21.56 12.00
N LEU A 175 23.62 22.85 12.33
CA LEU A 175 23.91 23.38 13.66
C LEU A 175 22.64 23.26 14.50
N ILE A 176 22.74 22.75 15.73
CA ILE A 176 21.57 22.55 16.59
C ILE A 176 21.64 23.51 17.78
N ASP A 177 20.65 24.37 17.91
CA ASP A 177 20.49 25.33 18.99
C ASP A 177 19.44 24.85 20.00
N ARG A 178 19.60 25.16 21.28
CA ARG A 178 18.72 24.65 22.37
C ARG A 178 18.06 25.74 23.20
N PHE A 179 16.76 25.97 23.08
CA PHE A 179 16.07 26.97 23.88
C PHE A 179 15.12 26.34 24.89
N ASP A 180 15.25 26.74 26.16
CA ASP A 180 14.68 26.06 27.31
C ASP A 180 14.99 24.54 27.28
N ASN A 181 14.03 23.72 26.87
CA ASN A 181 14.12 22.25 26.81
C ASN A 181 13.87 21.68 25.41
N LYS A 182 13.89 22.53 24.38
CA LYS A 182 13.67 22.13 22.97
C LYS A 182 14.91 22.40 22.14
N ASP A 183 15.16 21.52 21.19
CA ASP A 183 16.23 21.68 20.21
C ASP A 183 15.65 22.18 18.88
N TYR A 184 16.42 23.00 18.18
CA TYR A 184 16.05 23.63 16.92
C TYR A 184 17.20 23.54 15.93
N PHE A 185 16.88 23.22 14.68
CA PHE A 185 17.85 23.39 13.61
C PHE A 185 18.12 24.88 13.41
N ASN A 186 19.39 25.23 13.26
CA ASN A 186 19.82 26.59 13.00
C ASN A 186 20.07 26.78 11.50
N GLY A 187 19.40 27.77 10.90
CA GLY A 187 19.55 28.11 9.49
C GLY A 187 18.85 27.11 8.57
N ILE A 188 19.46 26.84 7.41
CA ILE A 188 18.88 26.00 6.37
C ILE A 188 19.30 24.54 6.54
N SER A 189 18.36 23.62 6.38
CA SER A 189 18.58 22.17 6.46
C SER A 189 17.97 21.47 5.25
N ILE A 190 18.66 20.45 4.73
CA ILE A 190 18.12 19.53 3.71
C ILE A 190 18.05 18.16 4.37
N PHE A 191 16.94 17.47 4.17
CA PHE A 191 16.74 16.12 4.69
C PHE A 191 16.91 15.09 3.58
N GLN A 192 17.65 14.02 3.87
CA GLN A 192 17.87 12.90 2.96
C GLN A 192 17.62 11.55 3.67
N GLY A 193 17.51 10.49 2.87
CA GLY A 193 17.29 9.14 3.36
C GLY A 193 18.53 8.45 3.95
N PRO A 194 18.37 7.26 4.54
CA PRO A 194 19.43 6.47 5.16
C PRO A 194 20.66 6.18 4.29
N GLU A 195 20.49 5.89 3.00
CA GLU A 195 21.62 5.62 2.08
C GLU A 195 22.50 6.88 1.91
N ASN A 196 21.91 8.06 1.80
CA ASN A 196 22.65 9.33 1.77
C ASN A 196 23.38 9.59 3.09
N MET A 197 22.77 9.25 4.22
CA MET A 197 23.38 9.39 5.54
C MET A 197 24.59 8.48 5.71
N ASN A 198 24.52 7.24 5.21
CA ASN A 198 25.66 6.33 5.22
C ASN A 198 26.77 6.82 4.27
N HIS A 199 26.40 7.18 3.04
CA HIS A 199 27.33 7.72 2.03
C HIS A 199 28.09 8.95 2.54
N ILE A 200 27.39 9.89 3.19
CA ILE A 200 28.06 11.10 3.68
C ILE A 200 28.96 10.84 4.88
N ASN A 201 28.62 9.87 5.72
CA ASN A 201 29.49 9.45 6.81
C ASN A 201 30.79 8.84 6.27
N ASP A 202 30.71 7.98 5.27
CA ASP A 202 31.89 7.40 4.58
C ASP A 202 32.75 8.49 3.92
N PHE A 203 32.11 9.47 3.28
CA PHE A 203 32.80 10.61 2.69
C PHE A 203 33.54 11.46 3.73
N ILE A 204 32.90 11.74 4.88
CA ILE A 204 33.53 12.47 5.99
C ILE A 204 34.71 11.68 6.56
N GLN A 205 34.57 10.37 6.76
CA GLN A 205 35.67 9.52 7.25
C GLN A 205 36.85 9.52 6.27
N LYS A 206 36.58 9.45 4.97
CA LYS A 206 37.60 9.57 3.93
C LYS A 206 38.35 10.91 4.03
N LEU A 207 37.63 12.03 4.17
CA LEU A 207 38.24 13.35 4.34
C LEU A 207 39.09 13.45 5.61
N MET A 208 38.63 12.87 6.73
CA MET A 208 39.40 12.82 7.99
C MET A 208 40.74 12.10 7.79
N VAL A 209 40.73 10.96 7.10
CA VAL A 209 41.96 10.19 6.81
C VAL A 209 42.89 10.94 5.86
N GLU A 210 42.37 11.51 4.78
CA GLU A 210 43.17 12.23 3.76
C GLU A 210 43.82 13.50 4.31
N THR A 211 43.09 14.26 5.15
CA THR A 211 43.55 15.55 5.68
C THR A 211 44.28 15.45 7.01
N LYS A 212 44.15 14.31 7.71
CA LYS A 212 44.60 14.10 9.11
C LYS A 212 43.98 15.10 10.09
N SER A 213 42.76 15.55 9.80
CA SER A 213 41.98 16.46 10.64
C SER A 213 40.93 15.69 11.46
N ASN A 214 40.50 16.27 12.58
CA ASN A 214 39.37 15.73 13.34
C ASN A 214 38.04 16.03 12.62
N ARG A 215 36.97 15.38 13.08
CA ARG A 215 35.64 15.47 12.46
C ARG A 215 35.08 16.89 12.47
N ASP A 216 35.21 17.63 13.57
CA ASP A 216 34.67 18.99 13.67
C ASP A 216 35.35 19.92 12.67
N ASP A 217 36.68 19.82 12.53
CA ASP A 217 37.43 20.57 11.53
C ASP A 217 36.98 20.24 10.11
N ILE A 218 36.71 18.96 9.82
CA ILE A 218 36.17 18.55 8.51
C ILE A 218 34.80 19.17 8.26
N LEU A 219 33.88 19.05 9.23
CA LEU A 219 32.51 19.55 9.09
C LEU A 219 32.46 21.07 8.90
N PHE A 220 33.37 21.82 9.51
CA PHE A 220 33.49 23.27 9.27
C PHE A 220 34.13 23.59 7.93
N HIS A 221 35.34 23.07 7.68
CA HIS A 221 36.14 23.50 6.54
C HIS A 221 35.60 22.98 5.22
N TYR A 222 35.04 21.77 5.19
CA TYR A 222 34.56 21.08 3.99
C TYR A 222 33.03 21.09 3.85
N TYR A 223 32.33 21.99 4.55
CA TYR A 223 30.87 22.10 4.46
C TYR A 223 30.34 22.15 3.01
N PRO A 224 30.92 22.94 2.07
CA PRO A 224 30.44 22.97 0.69
C PRO A 224 30.57 21.60 -0.01
N GLU A 225 31.69 20.90 0.16
CA GLU A 225 31.92 19.57 -0.40
C GLU A 225 30.92 18.56 0.18
N ILE A 226 30.74 18.60 1.51
CA ILE A 226 29.84 17.71 2.24
C ILE A 226 28.39 17.90 1.77
N ILE A 227 27.89 19.14 1.70
CA ILE A 227 26.49 19.35 1.27
C ILE A 227 26.29 19.00 -0.21
N GLY A 228 27.30 19.22 -1.05
CA GLY A 228 27.27 18.82 -2.45
C GLY A 228 27.23 17.29 -2.62
N GLU A 229 28.00 16.57 -1.80
CA GLU A 229 28.02 15.11 -1.78
C GLU A 229 26.72 14.53 -1.20
N PHE A 230 26.17 15.13 -0.15
CA PHE A 230 24.94 14.70 0.50
C PHE A 230 23.72 14.73 -0.43
N LEU A 231 23.73 15.67 -1.38
CA LEU A 231 22.70 15.84 -2.40
C LEU A 231 22.85 14.93 -3.62
N LYS A 232 23.92 14.13 -3.71
CA LYS A 232 24.04 13.15 -4.78
C LYS A 232 23.08 12.00 -4.54
N ASP A 233 22.53 11.47 -5.62
CA ASP A 233 21.92 10.14 -5.56
C ASP A 233 23.06 9.11 -5.43
N PRO A 234 23.21 8.42 -4.29
CA PRO A 234 24.25 7.40 -4.11
C PRO A 234 24.12 6.26 -5.13
N ASN A 235 22.92 6.05 -5.70
CA ASN A 235 22.66 5.03 -6.72
C ASN A 235 22.62 5.60 -8.16
N GLY A 236 22.71 6.92 -8.34
CA GLY A 236 22.46 7.62 -9.62
C GLY A 236 23.48 7.36 -10.74
N ILE A 237 24.41 6.42 -10.55
CA ILE A 237 25.42 6.00 -11.53
C ILE A 237 25.24 4.53 -11.94
N ALA A 238 24.50 3.71 -11.17
CA ALA A 238 24.34 2.28 -11.43
C ALA A 238 23.38 1.94 -12.59
N ASP A 239 22.60 2.91 -13.09
CA ASP A 239 21.52 2.70 -14.06
C ASP A 239 21.94 2.72 -15.55
N ARG A 240 23.24 2.59 -15.88
CA ARG A 240 23.66 2.61 -17.30
C ARG A 240 23.52 1.27 -18.01
N GLU A 241 23.58 0.15 -17.30
CA GLU A 241 23.28 -1.14 -17.91
C GLU A 241 21.81 -1.46 -17.69
N GLY A 242 20.99 -1.03 -18.63
CA GLY A 242 19.62 -1.51 -18.71
C GLY A 242 19.62 -2.99 -19.10
N LYS A 243 18.69 -3.77 -18.55
CA LYS A 243 18.41 -5.11 -19.04
C LYS A 243 17.35 -5.06 -20.12
N GLU A 244 17.53 -5.89 -21.13
CA GLU A 244 16.54 -6.10 -22.18
C GLU A 244 15.44 -7.02 -21.66
N ILE A 245 14.19 -6.61 -21.84
CA ILE A 245 13.00 -7.45 -21.66
C ILE A 245 12.23 -7.51 -22.97
N HIS A 246 11.45 -8.58 -23.16
CA HIS A 246 10.64 -8.77 -24.36
C HIS A 246 9.15 -8.64 -24.02
N VAL A 247 8.41 -7.96 -24.88
CA VAL A 247 6.95 -7.92 -24.87
C VAL A 247 6.46 -8.71 -26.06
N TYR A 248 5.59 -9.69 -25.80
CA TYR A 248 5.00 -10.54 -26.81
C TYR A 248 3.52 -10.22 -26.95
N SER A 249 3.06 -10.12 -28.20
CA SER A 249 1.65 -9.87 -28.54
C SER A 249 1.21 -10.83 -29.63
N VAL A 250 0.06 -11.48 -29.47
CA VAL A 250 -0.57 -12.29 -30.51
C VAL A 250 -1.99 -11.81 -30.78
N GLN A 251 -2.37 -11.78 -32.06
CA GLN A 251 -3.66 -11.29 -32.52
C GLN A 251 -4.39 -12.33 -33.37
N TYR A 252 -5.70 -12.43 -33.15
CA TYR A 252 -6.62 -13.27 -33.92
C TYR A 252 -7.83 -12.48 -34.38
N GLN A 253 -8.30 -12.78 -35.59
CA GLN A 253 -9.57 -12.33 -36.12
C GLN A 253 -10.66 -13.27 -35.60
N VAL A 254 -11.64 -12.74 -34.89
CA VAL A 254 -12.77 -13.50 -34.38
C VAL A 254 -13.84 -13.60 -35.45
N GLN A 255 -14.20 -14.85 -35.77
CA GLN A 255 -15.25 -15.20 -36.72
C GLN A 255 -16.59 -15.46 -36.01
N ASP A 256 -16.53 -15.96 -34.77
CA ASP A 256 -17.69 -16.20 -33.90
C ASP A 256 -17.40 -15.64 -32.49
N GLU A 257 -18.00 -14.49 -32.19
CA GLU A 257 -17.77 -13.80 -30.93
C GLU A 257 -18.39 -14.52 -29.73
N GLU A 258 -19.48 -15.28 -29.93
CA GLU A 258 -20.17 -15.98 -28.85
C GLU A 258 -19.31 -17.16 -28.35
N ILE A 259 -18.77 -17.96 -29.27
CA ILE A 259 -17.87 -19.07 -28.94
C ILE A 259 -16.61 -18.55 -28.22
N VAL A 260 -16.00 -17.49 -28.72
CA VAL A 260 -14.80 -16.90 -28.10
C VAL A 260 -15.13 -16.30 -26.73
N SER A 261 -16.27 -15.64 -26.58
CA SER A 261 -16.73 -15.08 -25.31
C SER A 261 -16.92 -16.17 -24.24
N ASN A 262 -17.58 -17.27 -24.61
CA ASN A 262 -17.80 -18.41 -23.72
C ASN A 262 -16.47 -19.09 -23.33
N PHE A 263 -15.53 -19.21 -24.26
CA PHE A 263 -14.17 -19.69 -23.95
C PHE A 263 -13.46 -18.78 -22.95
N LEU A 264 -13.48 -17.46 -23.15
CA LEU A 264 -12.81 -16.51 -22.28
C LEU A 264 -13.39 -16.53 -20.85
N GLN A 265 -14.71 -16.70 -20.70
CA GLN A 265 -15.37 -16.82 -19.40
C GLN A 265 -15.19 -18.20 -18.75
N GLY A 266 -15.01 -19.25 -19.55
CA GLY A 266 -14.86 -20.63 -19.08
C GLY A 266 -13.47 -20.99 -18.54
N GLU A 267 -12.46 -20.14 -18.74
CA GLU A 267 -11.12 -20.36 -18.22
C GLU A 267 -10.99 -19.79 -16.79
N PRO A 268 -10.74 -20.63 -15.76
CA PRO A 268 -10.77 -20.21 -14.36
C PRO A 268 -9.68 -19.20 -13.98
N GLU A 269 -8.62 -19.14 -14.77
CA GLU A 269 -7.47 -18.25 -14.55
C GLU A 269 -7.66 -16.88 -15.23
N PHE A 270 -8.69 -16.72 -16.07
CA PHE A 270 -9.00 -15.46 -16.74
C PHE A 270 -10.01 -14.68 -15.91
N VAL A 271 -9.56 -13.57 -15.35
CA VAL A 271 -10.39 -12.68 -14.52
C VAL A 271 -10.82 -11.49 -15.35
N THR A 272 -12.13 -11.27 -15.44
CA THR A 272 -12.72 -10.13 -16.14
C THR A 272 -12.35 -8.81 -15.47
N ASP A 273 -11.67 -7.92 -16.20
CA ASP A 273 -11.46 -6.52 -15.78
C ASP A 273 -12.74 -5.72 -16.07
N TYR A 274 -13.26 -5.83 -17.30
CA TYR A 274 -14.55 -5.28 -17.73
C TYR A 274 -15.13 -6.08 -18.90
N TRP A 275 -16.45 -6.10 -19.00
CA TRP A 275 -17.19 -6.84 -20.03
C TRP A 275 -18.31 -5.98 -20.61
N GLU A 276 -17.99 -5.21 -21.64
CA GLU A 276 -18.93 -4.34 -22.35
C GLU A 276 -19.27 -4.91 -23.73
N GLN A 277 -20.36 -4.42 -24.33
CA GLN A 277 -20.85 -4.91 -25.62
C GLN A 277 -19.77 -4.84 -26.73
N ASN A 278 -18.99 -3.76 -26.79
CA ASN A 278 -18.01 -3.52 -27.87
C ASN A 278 -16.55 -3.72 -27.45
N ALA A 279 -16.31 -3.99 -26.18
CA ALA A 279 -14.97 -4.14 -25.64
C ALA A 279 -15.01 -5.06 -24.42
N LYS A 280 -14.17 -6.07 -24.42
CA LYS A 280 -13.96 -6.96 -23.27
C LYS A 280 -12.48 -6.96 -22.93
N ARG A 281 -12.15 -7.00 -21.65
CA ARG A 281 -10.78 -7.11 -21.16
C ARG A 281 -10.74 -8.04 -19.96
N LEU A 282 -9.77 -8.94 -19.99
CA LEU A 282 -9.50 -9.89 -18.93
C LEU A 282 -8.01 -9.88 -18.63
N SER A 283 -7.68 -10.22 -17.39
CA SER A 283 -6.33 -10.47 -16.93
C SER A 283 -6.16 -11.97 -16.69
N TRP A 284 -5.10 -12.57 -17.24
CA TRP A 284 -4.72 -13.93 -16.87
C TRP A 284 -3.88 -13.89 -15.60
N LEU A 285 -4.42 -14.44 -14.52
CA LEU A 285 -3.85 -14.34 -13.17
C LEU A 285 -3.33 -15.69 -12.68
N GLN A 286 -2.18 -15.66 -11.99
CA GLN A 286 -1.58 -16.81 -11.29
C GLN A 286 -0.99 -16.39 -9.94
N ASN A 287 -0.39 -17.34 -9.20
CA ASN A 287 0.37 -17.07 -7.98
C ASN A 287 -0.40 -16.20 -6.98
N TYR A 288 -1.61 -16.66 -6.65
CA TYR A 288 -2.47 -15.96 -5.72
C TYR A 288 -1.85 -15.98 -4.32
N ASN A 289 -1.88 -14.84 -3.65
CA ASN A 289 -1.39 -14.63 -2.32
C ASN A 289 -2.43 -13.86 -1.50
N GLU A 290 -2.53 -14.18 -0.22
CA GLU A 290 -3.32 -13.43 0.75
C GLU A 290 -2.36 -12.67 1.66
N PHE A 291 -2.48 -11.35 1.65
CA PHE A 291 -1.79 -10.47 2.58
C PHE A 291 -2.69 -10.20 3.79
N MET A 292 -2.11 -10.39 4.96
CA MET A 292 -2.72 -10.15 6.26
C MET A 292 -1.82 -9.23 7.08
N ASP A 293 -2.46 -8.37 7.86
CA ASP A 293 -1.79 -7.31 8.58
C ASP A 293 -2.68 -6.94 9.78
N ASN A 294 -2.12 -6.92 10.98
CA ASN A 294 -2.92 -6.74 12.20
C ASN A 294 -3.36 -5.29 12.50
N GLU A 295 -2.97 -4.33 11.65
CA GLU A 295 -3.51 -2.97 11.65
C GLU A 295 -4.52 -2.76 10.50
N MET A 296 -4.79 -3.82 9.72
CA MET A 296 -5.72 -3.83 8.60
C MET A 296 -7.00 -4.58 8.98
N GLU A 297 -8.15 -3.92 8.83
CA GLU A 297 -9.46 -4.55 9.05
C GLU A 297 -9.95 -5.24 7.77
N GLY A 298 -9.48 -6.46 7.53
CA GLY A 298 -9.87 -7.25 6.37
C GLY A 298 -8.69 -8.02 5.79
N LYS A 299 -8.73 -8.27 4.48
CA LYS A 299 -7.67 -8.97 3.76
C LYS A 299 -7.43 -8.32 2.40
N ALA A 300 -6.19 -8.44 1.92
CA ALA A 300 -5.83 -8.12 0.54
C ALA A 300 -5.43 -9.41 -0.17
N ARG A 301 -5.97 -9.63 -1.36
CA ARG A 301 -5.58 -10.73 -2.25
C ARG A 301 -4.79 -10.15 -3.41
N LEU A 302 -3.65 -10.73 -3.66
CA LEU A 302 -2.73 -10.34 -4.73
C LEU A 302 -2.60 -11.53 -5.68
N ALA A 303 -2.58 -11.26 -6.97
CA ALA A 303 -2.28 -12.25 -7.97
C ALA A 303 -1.39 -11.62 -9.03
N GLU A 304 -0.46 -12.42 -9.55
CA GLU A 304 0.41 -12.00 -10.65
C GLU A 304 -0.39 -12.05 -11.95
N SER A 305 -0.45 -10.93 -12.67
CA SER A 305 -1.00 -10.87 -14.02
C SER A 305 0.10 -11.22 -15.02
N ILE A 306 0.00 -12.41 -15.59
CA ILE A 306 0.95 -12.93 -16.59
C ILE A 306 0.61 -12.52 -18.02
N GLY A 307 -0.59 -11.98 -18.23
CA GLY A 307 -0.93 -11.35 -19.49
C GLY A 307 -2.31 -10.71 -19.48
N ILE A 308 -2.54 -9.89 -20.50
CA ILE A 308 -3.78 -9.15 -20.70
C ILE A 308 -4.45 -9.67 -21.96
N ILE A 309 -5.72 -10.00 -21.86
CA ILE A 309 -6.57 -10.44 -22.97
C ILE A 309 -7.52 -9.29 -23.31
N SER A 310 -7.62 -8.93 -24.58
CA SER A 310 -8.54 -7.90 -25.06
C SER A 310 -9.33 -8.42 -26.26
N LEU A 311 -10.65 -8.27 -26.23
CA LEU A 311 -11.53 -8.51 -27.38
C LEU A 311 -12.20 -7.19 -27.76
N ARG A 312 -11.85 -6.65 -28.93
CA ARG A 312 -12.43 -5.39 -29.45
C ARG A 312 -12.61 -5.49 -30.96
N LYS A 313 -13.77 -5.07 -31.48
CA LYS A 313 -14.05 -5.06 -32.93
C LYS A 313 -13.73 -6.40 -33.63
N ASN A 314 -14.16 -7.51 -33.03
CA ASN A 314 -13.88 -8.88 -33.49
C ASN A 314 -12.39 -9.21 -33.57
N GLN A 315 -11.55 -8.56 -32.78
CA GLN A 315 -10.12 -8.86 -32.70
C GLN A 315 -9.77 -9.28 -31.28
N LEU A 316 -9.30 -10.51 -31.13
CA LEU A 316 -8.77 -11.06 -29.89
C LEU A 316 -7.26 -10.79 -29.86
N GLN A 317 -6.79 -10.12 -28.82
CA GLN A 317 -5.37 -9.84 -28.59
C GLN A 317 -4.96 -10.33 -27.22
N PHE A 318 -3.74 -10.88 -27.13
CA PHE A 318 -3.11 -11.23 -25.88
C PHE A 318 -1.70 -10.65 -25.81
N ASP A 319 -1.39 -9.96 -24.71
CA ASP A 319 -0.10 -9.32 -24.45
C ASP A 319 0.53 -9.88 -23.16
N CYS A 320 1.81 -10.24 -23.20
CA CYS A 320 2.57 -10.77 -22.05
C CYS A 320 4.08 -10.46 -22.15
N TYR A 321 4.82 -10.72 -21.07
CA TYR A 321 6.28 -10.54 -21.02
C TYR A 321 7.07 -11.86 -21.11
N ASP A 322 6.39 -13.00 -21.16
CA ASP A 322 7.00 -14.33 -21.14
C ASP A 322 6.54 -15.16 -22.35
N LYS A 323 7.52 -15.64 -23.13
CA LYS A 323 7.27 -16.44 -24.34
C LYS A 323 6.56 -17.75 -24.05
N ASN A 324 6.83 -18.40 -22.92
CA ASN A 324 6.16 -19.63 -22.54
C ASN A 324 4.68 -19.37 -22.24
N ILE A 325 4.36 -18.25 -21.57
CA ILE A 325 2.97 -17.84 -21.33
C ILE A 325 2.24 -17.54 -22.65
N LEU A 326 2.91 -16.89 -23.61
CA LEU A 326 2.37 -16.69 -24.95
C LEU A 326 1.98 -18.02 -25.61
N GLU A 327 2.88 -19.01 -25.60
CA GLU A 327 2.62 -20.33 -26.18
C GLU A 327 1.48 -21.07 -25.46
N GLN A 328 1.39 -20.97 -24.14
CA GLN A 328 0.27 -21.53 -23.38
C GLN A 328 -1.06 -20.85 -23.73
N PHE A 329 -1.06 -19.53 -23.97
CA PHE A 329 -2.26 -18.84 -24.46
C PHE A 329 -2.70 -19.37 -25.81
N LYS A 330 -1.77 -19.51 -26.77
CA LYS A 330 -2.06 -20.10 -28.10
C LYS A 330 -2.65 -21.50 -27.97
N GLN A 331 -2.12 -22.32 -27.07
CA GLN A 331 -2.68 -23.66 -26.78
C GLN A 331 -4.10 -23.60 -26.21
N LYS A 332 -4.42 -22.64 -25.33
CA LYS A 332 -5.80 -22.45 -24.85
C LYS A 332 -6.73 -22.01 -25.99
N VAL A 333 -6.30 -21.10 -26.87
CA VAL A 333 -7.07 -20.63 -28.02
C VAL A 333 -7.37 -21.75 -29.03
N ASN A 334 -6.54 -22.80 -29.14
CA ASN A 334 -6.83 -23.96 -29.98
C ASN A 334 -8.16 -24.66 -29.64
N LYS A 335 -8.68 -24.51 -28.40
CA LYS A 335 -10.01 -25.01 -28.01
C LYS A 335 -11.15 -24.39 -28.84
N VAL A 336 -10.91 -23.20 -29.39
CA VAL A 336 -11.84 -22.44 -30.23
C VAL A 336 -11.27 -22.13 -31.62
N GLU A 337 -10.38 -22.99 -32.14
CA GLU A 337 -9.71 -22.80 -33.44
C GLU A 337 -10.66 -22.53 -34.62
N LYS A 338 -11.91 -22.99 -34.54
CA LYS A 338 -12.93 -22.78 -35.59
C LYS A 338 -13.59 -21.41 -35.53
N ALA A 339 -13.48 -20.72 -34.40
CA ALA A 339 -14.08 -19.41 -34.14
C ALA A 339 -13.08 -18.25 -34.31
N VAL A 340 -11.80 -18.56 -34.56
CA VAL A 340 -10.73 -17.57 -34.70
C VAL A 340 -9.82 -17.88 -35.89
N GLU A 341 -9.24 -16.84 -36.48
CA GLU A 341 -8.21 -16.94 -37.50
C GLU A 341 -6.97 -16.18 -37.04
N TRP A 342 -5.80 -16.81 -37.09
CA TRP A 342 -4.54 -16.16 -36.68
C TRP A 342 -4.25 -14.96 -37.60
N MET A 343 -3.83 -13.82 -37.01
CA MET A 343 -3.51 -12.61 -37.77
C MET A 343 -2.02 -12.27 -37.75
N ASP A 344 -1.47 -12.06 -36.56
CA ASP A 344 -0.12 -11.54 -36.39
C ASP A 344 0.44 -11.88 -35.00
N GLU A 345 1.75 -11.89 -34.90
CA GLU A 345 2.51 -12.04 -33.67
C GLU A 345 3.69 -11.08 -33.67
N LYS A 346 3.83 -10.31 -32.59
CA LYS A 346 4.87 -9.29 -32.43
C LYS A 346 5.70 -9.57 -31.21
N GLU A 347 7.00 -9.37 -31.38
CA GLU A 347 7.98 -9.33 -30.31
C GLU A 347 8.63 -7.94 -30.31
N GLN A 348 8.65 -7.29 -29.16
CA GLN A 348 9.27 -5.98 -28.96
C GLN A 348 10.24 -6.03 -27.79
N SER A 349 11.49 -5.63 -28.03
CA SER A 349 12.48 -5.45 -26.98
C SER A 349 12.35 -4.08 -26.32
N LEU A 350 12.39 -4.05 -25.00
CA LEU A 350 12.45 -2.83 -24.18
C LEU A 350 13.68 -2.89 -23.28
N ILE A 351 14.36 -1.76 -23.11
CA ILE A 351 15.47 -1.64 -22.16
C ILE A 351 14.91 -1.01 -20.88
N ILE A 352 14.98 -1.72 -19.77
CA ILE A 352 14.59 -1.24 -18.44
C ILE A 352 15.81 -1.21 -17.51
N PRO A 353 15.81 -0.42 -16.43
CA PRO A 353 16.89 -0.46 -15.45
C PRO A 353 17.12 -1.89 -14.91
N SER A 354 18.37 -2.31 -14.77
CA SER A 354 18.73 -3.70 -14.41
C SER A 354 18.08 -4.19 -13.11
N GLN A 355 17.90 -3.29 -12.15
CA GLN A 355 17.29 -3.56 -10.85
C GLN A 355 15.75 -3.60 -10.87
N THR A 356 15.10 -3.20 -11.96
CA THR A 356 13.62 -3.17 -12.06
C THR A 356 13.08 -4.54 -12.46
N GLU A 357 12.22 -5.16 -11.65
CA GLU A 357 11.39 -6.29 -12.09
C GLU A 357 10.03 -5.77 -12.59
N VAL A 358 9.62 -6.18 -13.79
CA VAL A 358 8.28 -5.88 -14.31
C VAL A 358 7.36 -7.03 -13.93
N LYS A 359 6.56 -6.82 -12.89
CA LYS A 359 5.46 -7.72 -12.51
C LYS A 359 4.17 -6.93 -12.46
N ASN A 360 3.22 -7.30 -13.31
CA ASN A 360 1.87 -6.77 -13.21
C ASN A 360 1.14 -7.52 -12.10
N MET A 361 0.52 -6.81 -11.18
CA MET A 361 -0.21 -7.40 -10.05
C MET A 361 -1.67 -6.97 -10.11
N ALA A 362 -2.58 -7.94 -10.07
CA ALA A 362 -3.98 -7.70 -9.77
C ALA A 362 -4.18 -7.75 -8.25
N ILE A 363 -4.85 -6.76 -7.69
CA ILE A 363 -5.05 -6.65 -6.25
C ILE A 363 -6.52 -6.42 -5.95
N GLN A 364 -7.10 -7.35 -5.18
CA GLN A 364 -8.43 -7.22 -4.63
C GLN A 364 -8.31 -6.95 -3.14
N ILE A 365 -8.99 -5.93 -2.65
CA ILE A 365 -8.94 -5.54 -1.24
C ILE A 365 -10.36 -5.46 -0.69
N SER A 366 -10.54 -5.81 0.59
CA SER A 366 -11.84 -5.66 1.25
C SER A 366 -12.26 -4.18 1.28
N GLU A 367 -13.56 -3.89 1.13
CA GLU A 367 -14.08 -2.50 0.98
C GLU A 367 -13.65 -1.54 2.10
N ASN A 368 -13.51 -2.04 3.33
CA ASN A 368 -13.15 -1.24 4.51
C ASN A 368 -11.65 -1.00 4.67
N VAL A 369 -10.81 -1.59 3.82
CA VAL A 369 -9.36 -1.47 3.93
C VAL A 369 -8.88 -0.22 3.19
N PRO A 370 -8.10 0.67 3.83
CA PRO A 370 -7.50 1.81 3.15
C PRO A 370 -6.61 1.39 1.98
N LYS A 371 -6.76 2.08 0.84
CA LYS A 371 -6.06 1.73 -0.41
C LYS A 371 -4.53 1.75 -0.31
N TYR A 372 -3.94 2.48 0.64
CA TYR A 372 -2.49 2.48 0.83
C TYR A 372 -1.93 1.12 1.28
N PHE A 373 -2.75 0.24 1.87
CA PHE A 373 -2.34 -1.14 2.18
C PHE A 373 -2.01 -1.97 0.94
N ILE A 374 -2.46 -1.55 -0.25
CA ILE A 374 -2.04 -2.15 -1.53
C ILE A 374 -0.51 -2.03 -1.70
N LEU A 375 0.05 -0.86 -1.39
CA LEU A 375 1.50 -0.63 -1.46
C LEU A 375 2.25 -1.47 -0.41
N TYR A 376 1.65 -1.68 0.77
CA TYR A 376 2.24 -2.49 1.84
C TYR A 376 2.25 -3.97 1.47
N ALA A 377 1.16 -4.46 0.89
CA ALA A 377 1.08 -5.82 0.40
C ALA A 377 2.06 -6.09 -0.75
N GLN A 378 2.21 -5.14 -1.68
CA GLN A 378 3.21 -5.20 -2.74
C GLN A 378 4.64 -5.20 -2.18
N ASN A 379 4.94 -4.31 -1.22
CA ASN A 379 6.24 -4.29 -0.57
C ASN A 379 6.52 -5.60 0.16
N ASN A 380 5.56 -6.14 0.91
CA ASN A 380 5.73 -7.41 1.64
C ASN A 380 5.99 -8.59 0.68
N LEU A 381 5.31 -8.62 -0.47
CA LEU A 381 5.55 -9.63 -1.52
C LEU A 381 6.97 -9.52 -2.13
N GLN A 382 7.50 -8.32 -2.27
CA GLN A 382 8.82 -8.08 -2.85
C GLN A 382 9.96 -8.19 -1.82
N LEU A 383 9.65 -8.00 -0.54
CA LEU A 383 10.59 -8.04 0.57
C LEU A 383 10.88 -9.47 1.01
N ASP A 384 11.60 -10.21 0.17
CA ASP A 384 12.09 -11.55 0.48
C ASP A 384 13.52 -11.46 1.03
N ILE A 385 13.68 -11.84 2.31
CA ILE A 385 14.98 -11.81 3.00
C ILE A 385 15.88 -13.01 2.74
N ASP A 386 15.36 -14.02 2.04
CA ASP A 386 16.08 -15.21 1.62
C ASP A 386 16.46 -15.14 0.12
N LYS A 387 15.94 -14.14 -0.62
CA LYS A 387 16.32 -13.87 -2.00
C LYS A 387 17.64 -13.10 -2.07
N SER A 388 18.58 -13.63 -2.87
CA SER A 388 19.84 -12.96 -3.20
C SER A 388 19.63 -11.61 -3.88
N LEU A 389 20.42 -10.61 -3.48
CA LEU A 389 20.37 -9.27 -4.04
C LEU A 389 21.73 -8.92 -4.69
N PRO A 390 21.78 -8.52 -5.97
CA PRO A 390 23.05 -8.21 -6.66
C PRO A 390 23.90 -7.14 -5.95
N LYS A 391 23.25 -6.17 -5.31
CA LYS A 391 23.94 -5.12 -4.53
C LYS A 391 24.62 -5.62 -3.26
N PHE A 392 24.34 -6.85 -2.86
CA PHE A 392 24.90 -7.53 -1.69
C PHE A 392 25.80 -8.70 -2.13
N ASP A 393 26.50 -8.55 -3.25
CA ASP A 393 27.40 -9.57 -3.80
C ASP A 393 26.67 -10.91 -4.01
N ASP A 394 25.42 -10.83 -4.48
CA ASP A 394 24.49 -11.96 -4.67
C ASP A 394 24.16 -12.75 -3.39
N LEU A 395 24.39 -12.17 -2.21
CA LEU A 395 23.92 -12.69 -0.93
C LEU A 395 22.50 -12.19 -0.63
N SER A 396 21.73 -13.01 0.08
CA SER A 396 20.45 -12.62 0.67
C SER A 396 20.66 -11.73 1.91
N PRO A 397 19.67 -10.91 2.30
CA PRO A 397 19.71 -10.17 3.57
C PRO A 397 20.00 -11.05 4.79
N ARG A 398 19.49 -12.29 4.83
CA ARG A 398 19.76 -13.23 5.92
C ARG A 398 21.22 -13.67 5.95
N GLU A 399 21.80 -14.02 4.80
CA GLU A 399 23.22 -14.40 4.70
C GLU A 399 24.14 -13.23 5.04
N MET A 400 23.78 -12.00 4.65
CA MET A 400 24.51 -10.79 5.01
C MET A 400 24.61 -10.59 6.52
N VAL A 401 23.50 -10.75 7.24
CA VAL A 401 23.49 -10.71 8.72
C VAL A 401 24.35 -11.82 9.31
N GLN A 402 24.24 -13.06 8.80
CA GLN A 402 25.06 -14.19 9.26
C GLN A 402 26.56 -13.96 9.04
N ASN A 403 26.93 -13.25 7.97
CA ASN A 403 28.31 -12.86 7.66
C ASN A 403 28.77 -11.60 8.41
N GLY A 404 27.98 -11.07 9.34
CA GLY A 404 28.33 -9.91 10.16
C GLY A 404 28.13 -8.54 9.49
N ARG A 405 27.55 -8.49 8.28
CA ARG A 405 27.25 -7.25 7.53
C ARG A 405 25.91 -6.63 7.96
N VAL A 406 25.73 -6.51 9.28
CA VAL A 406 24.45 -6.12 9.92
C VAL A 406 24.06 -4.68 9.58
N GLU A 407 25.02 -3.74 9.59
CA GLU A 407 24.77 -2.32 9.34
C GLU A 407 24.28 -2.05 7.90
N GLU A 408 24.75 -2.83 6.93
CA GLU A 408 24.32 -2.72 5.53
C GLU A 408 22.86 -3.14 5.35
N VAL A 409 22.46 -4.25 5.99
CA VAL A 409 21.07 -4.73 5.97
C VAL A 409 20.16 -3.78 6.74
N ASP A 410 20.61 -3.24 7.88
CA ASP A 410 19.87 -2.23 8.64
C ASP A 410 19.62 -0.97 7.80
N THR A 411 20.67 -0.43 7.16
CA THR A 411 20.58 0.75 6.29
C THR A 411 19.63 0.51 5.12
N TRP A 412 19.69 -0.68 4.51
CA TRP A 412 18.78 -1.04 3.43
C TRP A 412 17.32 -1.09 3.88
N LEU A 413 17.01 -1.73 5.00
CA LEU A 413 15.63 -1.79 5.50
C LEU A 413 15.12 -0.39 5.87
N LYS A 414 15.94 0.44 6.51
CA LYS A 414 15.60 1.84 6.80
C LYS A 414 15.32 2.62 5.51
N GLN A 415 16.12 2.39 4.46
CA GLN A 415 15.91 3.05 3.17
C GLN A 415 14.62 2.60 2.49
N LEU A 416 14.27 1.30 2.54
CA LEU A 416 13.00 0.81 2.02
C LEU A 416 11.82 1.41 2.78
N GLU A 417 11.91 1.50 4.10
CA GLU A 417 10.90 2.13 4.95
C GLU A 417 10.71 3.61 4.61
N TYR A 418 11.81 4.35 4.45
CA TYR A 418 11.81 5.74 4.01
C TYR A 418 11.16 5.92 2.61
N LYS A 419 11.56 5.10 1.63
CA LYS A 419 11.03 5.18 0.24
C LYS A 419 9.54 4.84 0.20
N LEU A 420 9.11 3.79 0.89
CA LEU A 420 7.71 3.38 0.92
C LEU A 420 6.84 4.43 1.62
N TYR A 421 7.32 5.03 2.71
CA TYR A 421 6.61 6.13 3.37
C TYR A 421 6.39 7.32 2.42
N LEU A 422 7.44 7.74 1.70
CA LEU A 422 7.34 8.82 0.72
C LEU A 422 6.39 8.48 -0.43
N GLN A 423 6.40 7.24 -0.92
CA GLN A 423 5.50 6.79 -1.97
C GLN A 423 4.04 6.88 -1.52
N VAL A 424 3.73 6.41 -0.30
CA VAL A 424 2.38 6.50 0.27
C VAL A 424 1.97 7.97 0.46
N LYS A 425 2.85 8.80 1.05
CA LYS A 425 2.59 10.23 1.24
C LYS A 425 2.34 10.94 -0.09
N ALA A 426 3.09 10.62 -1.14
CA ALA A 426 2.91 11.21 -2.46
C ALA A 426 1.58 10.81 -3.11
N GLN A 427 1.13 9.56 -2.92
CA GLN A 427 -0.10 9.05 -3.54
C GLN A 427 -1.36 9.39 -2.74
N PHE A 428 -1.28 9.51 -1.41
CA PHE A 428 -2.43 9.65 -0.51
C PHE A 428 -2.38 10.91 0.37
N GLU A 429 -1.40 11.80 0.17
CA GLU A 429 -1.12 13.05 0.92
C GLU A 429 -0.71 12.86 2.38
N LYS A 430 -1.24 11.84 3.06
CA LYS A 430 -0.99 11.54 4.48
C LYS A 430 -0.74 10.05 4.68
N VAL A 431 0.03 9.74 5.72
CA VAL A 431 0.30 8.37 6.16
C VAL A 431 -0.34 8.19 7.55
N GLU A 432 -1.51 7.55 7.59
CA GLU A 432 -2.22 7.28 8.85
C GLU A 432 -1.61 6.12 9.62
N LYS A 433 -1.27 5.04 8.91
CA LYS A 433 -0.56 3.88 9.44
C LYS A 433 0.66 3.59 8.57
N THR A 434 1.81 3.38 9.17
CA THR A 434 3.05 3.04 8.45
C THR A 434 3.13 1.54 8.15
N ALA A 435 3.95 1.21 7.14
CA ALA A 435 4.20 -0.16 6.73
C ALA A 435 4.90 -0.96 7.83
N ASP A 436 4.68 -2.27 7.84
CA ASP A 436 5.38 -3.18 8.74
C ASP A 436 6.76 -3.56 8.20
N PHE A 437 7.79 -3.02 8.84
CA PHE A 437 9.17 -3.50 8.71
C PHE A 437 9.63 -4.28 9.94
N ASN A 438 8.86 -4.27 11.04
CA ASN A 438 9.25 -4.88 12.30
C ASN A 438 9.14 -6.40 12.26
N THR A 439 8.25 -6.98 11.48
CA THR A 439 8.21 -8.45 11.27
C THR A 439 9.54 -8.94 10.71
N VAL A 440 10.00 -8.37 9.59
CA VAL A 440 11.27 -8.74 8.96
C VAL A 440 12.48 -8.42 9.84
N ARG A 441 12.47 -7.28 10.54
CA ARG A 441 13.58 -6.91 11.45
C ARG A 441 13.71 -7.91 12.60
N LYS A 442 12.61 -8.44 13.16
CA LYS A 442 12.65 -9.51 14.17
C LYS A 442 13.27 -10.79 13.61
N GLU A 443 12.88 -11.20 12.41
CA GLU A 443 13.42 -12.41 11.77
C GLU A 443 14.92 -12.33 11.50
N LEU A 444 15.44 -11.13 11.22
CA LEU A 444 16.85 -10.85 11.02
C LEU A 444 17.62 -10.53 12.32
N GLY A 445 16.93 -10.45 13.47
CA GLY A 445 17.56 -10.09 14.75
C GLY A 445 18.05 -8.63 14.82
N LEU A 446 17.43 -7.73 14.06
CA LEU A 446 17.75 -6.30 14.02
C LEU A 446 16.93 -5.49 15.04
N PRO A 447 17.42 -4.33 15.52
CA PRO A 447 16.64 -3.43 16.36
C PRO A 447 15.32 -3.04 15.67
N LEU A 448 14.22 -2.90 16.40
CA LEU A 448 12.94 -2.53 15.80
C LEU A 448 12.95 -1.07 15.31
N SER A 449 12.20 -0.80 14.25
CA SER A 449 11.87 0.56 13.84
C SER A 449 10.81 1.13 14.79
N SER A 450 11.10 2.31 15.32
CA SER A 450 10.19 3.11 16.14
C SER A 450 9.10 3.80 15.32
N PHE A 451 9.23 3.83 13.99
CA PHE A 451 8.30 4.49 13.07
C PHE A 451 7.16 3.57 12.60
N VAL A 452 7.25 2.27 12.88
CA VAL A 452 6.23 1.28 12.52
C VAL A 452 5.03 1.41 13.46
N THR A 453 3.85 1.71 12.90
CA THR A 453 2.56 1.70 13.62
C THR A 453 2.34 0.31 14.21
N GLY A 454 1.84 0.23 15.45
CA GLY A 454 1.75 -1.03 16.19
C GLY A 454 3.07 -1.50 16.84
N GLY A 455 4.20 -0.89 16.48
CA GLY A 455 5.50 -1.09 17.13
C GLY A 455 5.95 -2.55 17.15
N GLU A 456 6.27 -3.06 18.33
CA GLU A 456 6.69 -4.46 18.54
C GLU A 456 5.56 -5.47 18.31
N ASN A 457 4.29 -5.06 18.43
CA ASN A 457 3.14 -5.93 18.26
C ASN A 457 2.70 -6.01 16.80
N ARG A 458 3.34 -5.24 15.91
CA ARG A 458 3.08 -5.28 14.49
C ARG A 458 3.42 -6.65 13.91
N VAL A 459 2.47 -7.22 13.15
CA VAL A 459 2.64 -8.47 12.41
C VAL A 459 1.92 -8.38 11.08
N SER A 460 2.64 -8.68 10.01
CA SER A 460 2.11 -8.84 8.66
C SER A 460 2.65 -10.11 8.04
N ALA A 461 1.87 -10.73 7.17
CA ALA A 461 2.26 -11.94 6.47
C ALA A 461 1.64 -11.95 5.08
N ILE A 462 2.37 -12.56 4.15
CA ILE A 462 1.84 -12.94 2.85
C ILE A 462 1.91 -14.46 2.72
N VAL A 463 0.77 -15.06 2.38
CA VAL A 463 0.64 -16.52 2.32
C VAL A 463 0.10 -16.91 0.94
N PRO A 464 0.72 -17.88 0.24
CA PRO A 464 0.18 -18.35 -1.03
C PRO A 464 -1.20 -18.97 -0.83
N ILE A 465 -2.16 -18.55 -1.64
CA ILE A 465 -3.46 -19.19 -1.75
C ILE A 465 -3.26 -20.38 -2.67
N ILE A 466 -3.16 -21.58 -2.09
CA ILE A 466 -3.28 -22.81 -2.86
C ILE A 466 -4.71 -22.83 -3.38
N GLN A 467 -4.91 -22.46 -4.64
CA GLN A 467 -6.17 -22.72 -5.32
C GLN A 467 -6.35 -24.24 -5.32
N GLN A 468 -7.25 -24.75 -4.46
CA GLN A 468 -7.86 -26.02 -4.77
C GLN A 468 -8.53 -25.80 -6.12
N ASN A 469 -8.00 -26.42 -7.17
CA ASN A 469 -8.66 -26.48 -8.47
C ASN A 469 -10.15 -26.72 -8.19
N LYS A 470 -10.99 -25.70 -8.38
CA LYS A 470 -12.42 -25.97 -8.50
C LYS A 470 -12.49 -26.84 -9.74
N GLU A 471 -12.71 -28.14 -9.54
CA GLU A 471 -13.20 -28.98 -10.62
C GLU A 471 -14.33 -28.20 -11.30
N PRO A 472 -14.39 -28.16 -12.64
CA PRO A 472 -15.52 -27.55 -13.32
C PRO A 472 -16.79 -28.12 -12.69
N ILE A 473 -17.58 -27.25 -12.06
CA ILE A 473 -18.74 -27.64 -11.24
C ILE A 473 -19.72 -28.48 -12.07
N VAL A 474 -19.66 -28.32 -13.39
CA VAL A 474 -20.47 -29.00 -14.40
C VAL A 474 -19.58 -29.75 -15.38
N LYS A 475 -19.90 -31.02 -15.59
CA LYS A 475 -19.30 -31.82 -16.67
C LYS A 475 -19.96 -31.45 -18.00
N ASN A 476 -19.19 -31.43 -19.08
CA ASN A 476 -19.72 -31.13 -20.43
C ASN A 476 -20.90 -32.04 -20.84
N GLU A 477 -20.93 -33.29 -20.35
CA GLU A 477 -22.02 -34.24 -20.58
C GLU A 477 -23.35 -33.83 -19.93
N ASP A 478 -23.30 -32.97 -18.91
CA ASP A 478 -24.46 -32.56 -18.13
C ASP A 478 -25.09 -31.24 -18.62
N ILE A 479 -24.39 -30.47 -19.46
CA ILE A 479 -24.83 -29.15 -19.99
C ILE A 479 -26.25 -29.18 -20.57
N PRO A 480 -26.64 -30.17 -21.42
CA PRO A 480 -28.00 -30.20 -21.96
C PRO A 480 -29.09 -30.31 -20.89
N PHE A 481 -28.79 -30.93 -19.74
CA PHE A 481 -29.73 -31.03 -18.62
C PHE A 481 -29.81 -29.73 -17.82
N TYR A 482 -28.72 -28.98 -17.71
CA TYR A 482 -28.74 -27.64 -17.13
C TYR A 482 -29.59 -26.69 -17.98
N GLU A 483 -29.38 -26.70 -19.29
CA GLU A 483 -30.17 -25.90 -20.25
C GLU A 483 -31.65 -26.29 -20.24
N ASP A 484 -31.96 -27.60 -20.23
CA ASP A 484 -33.33 -28.12 -20.17
C ASP A 484 -34.10 -27.67 -18.92
N LEU A 485 -33.40 -27.45 -17.80
CA LEU A 485 -33.96 -26.97 -16.54
C LEU A 485 -33.92 -25.43 -16.42
N GLY A 486 -33.41 -24.74 -17.44
CA GLY A 486 -33.38 -23.29 -17.55
C GLY A 486 -32.19 -22.61 -16.86
N PHE A 487 -31.17 -23.36 -16.41
CA PHE A 487 -29.97 -22.75 -15.84
C PHE A 487 -29.18 -21.99 -16.91
N THR A 488 -28.62 -20.86 -16.51
CA THR A 488 -27.75 -19.99 -17.32
C THR A 488 -26.33 -20.03 -16.76
N PRO A 489 -25.31 -19.54 -17.48
CA PRO A 489 -23.95 -19.42 -16.93
C PRO A 489 -23.90 -18.68 -15.58
N ASP A 490 -24.79 -17.71 -15.36
CA ASP A 490 -24.86 -16.94 -14.12
C ASP A 490 -25.51 -17.70 -12.95
N THR A 491 -26.30 -18.75 -13.23
CA THR A 491 -27.07 -19.50 -12.20
C THR A 491 -26.60 -20.95 -12.03
N ILE A 492 -25.64 -21.39 -12.84
CA ILE A 492 -25.13 -22.77 -12.85
C ILE A 492 -24.35 -23.14 -11.57
N ASP A 493 -23.79 -22.13 -10.90
CA ASP A 493 -23.03 -22.26 -9.65
C ASP A 493 -23.92 -22.17 -8.40
N ASN A 494 -25.24 -22.00 -8.55
CA ASN A 494 -26.16 -21.97 -7.42
C ASN A 494 -26.13 -23.31 -6.68
N VAL A 495 -26.24 -23.25 -5.34
CA VAL A 495 -26.11 -24.42 -4.44
C VAL A 495 -27.02 -25.60 -4.81
N TYR A 496 -28.18 -25.32 -5.40
CA TYR A 496 -29.18 -26.31 -5.78
C TYR A 496 -29.03 -26.86 -7.21
N ALA A 497 -28.20 -26.24 -8.06
CA ALA A 497 -28.15 -26.52 -9.50
C ALA A 497 -27.70 -27.95 -9.80
N LYS A 498 -26.64 -28.41 -9.15
CA LYS A 498 -26.14 -29.79 -9.29
C LYS A 498 -27.13 -30.83 -8.78
N SER A 499 -27.79 -30.55 -7.64
CA SER A 499 -28.81 -31.44 -7.09
C SER A 499 -30.01 -31.58 -8.04
N PHE A 500 -30.42 -30.49 -8.70
CA PHE A 500 -31.52 -30.49 -9.67
C PHE A 500 -31.21 -31.37 -10.86
N VAL A 501 -30.02 -31.23 -11.45
CA VAL A 501 -29.63 -32.02 -12.61
C VAL A 501 -29.47 -33.50 -12.26
N ASN A 502 -28.82 -33.82 -11.14
CA ASN A 502 -28.69 -35.20 -10.67
C ASN A 502 -30.05 -35.87 -10.40
N PHE A 503 -30.93 -35.15 -9.70
CA PHE A 503 -32.30 -35.61 -9.44
C PHE A 503 -33.09 -35.81 -10.73
N PHE A 504 -33.03 -34.83 -11.64
CA PHE A 504 -33.73 -34.88 -12.92
C PHE A 504 -33.29 -36.11 -13.72
N LYS A 505 -31.98 -36.27 -13.94
CA LYS A 505 -31.39 -37.43 -14.63
C LYS A 505 -31.88 -38.76 -14.05
N GLU A 506 -31.81 -38.92 -12.73
CA GLU A 506 -32.23 -40.17 -12.07
C GLU A 506 -33.74 -40.44 -12.22
N LYS A 507 -34.58 -39.40 -12.12
CA LYS A 507 -36.05 -39.58 -12.17
C LYS A 507 -36.60 -39.69 -13.58
N THR A 508 -35.89 -39.21 -14.59
CA THR A 508 -36.35 -39.22 -15.98
C THR A 508 -35.72 -40.31 -16.85
N ASP A 509 -34.64 -40.94 -16.42
CA ASP A 509 -34.01 -42.02 -17.18
C ASP A 509 -35.00 -43.17 -17.49
N GLY A 510 -35.10 -43.51 -18.77
CA GLY A 510 -36.03 -44.52 -19.29
C GLY A 510 -37.53 -44.22 -19.08
N LYS A 511 -37.94 -42.98 -18.76
CA LYS A 511 -39.35 -42.62 -18.55
C LYS A 511 -40.03 -42.06 -19.80
N SER A 512 -41.37 -42.05 -19.78
CA SER A 512 -42.18 -41.47 -20.86
C SER A 512 -41.99 -39.95 -20.97
N GLU A 513 -42.14 -39.38 -22.17
CA GLU A 513 -42.05 -37.93 -22.42
C GLU A 513 -42.95 -37.10 -21.49
N ASN A 514 -44.15 -37.59 -21.17
CA ASN A 514 -45.05 -36.91 -20.23
C ASN A 514 -44.45 -36.83 -18.83
N THR A 515 -43.73 -37.85 -18.39
CA THR A 515 -43.02 -37.86 -17.11
C THR A 515 -41.83 -36.92 -17.15
N VAL A 516 -41.04 -36.94 -18.23
CA VAL A 516 -39.88 -36.03 -18.41
C VAL A 516 -40.34 -34.58 -18.36
N ARG A 517 -41.38 -34.22 -19.13
CA ARG A 517 -41.95 -32.87 -19.18
C ARG A 517 -42.45 -32.40 -17.82
N LYS A 518 -43.10 -33.28 -17.07
CA LYS A 518 -43.56 -32.97 -15.71
C LYS A 518 -42.39 -32.56 -14.81
N TYR A 519 -41.35 -33.39 -14.74
CA TYR A 519 -40.19 -33.10 -13.88
C TYR A 519 -39.45 -31.85 -14.36
N ARG A 520 -39.27 -31.68 -15.68
CA ARG A 520 -38.60 -30.51 -16.26
C ARG A 520 -39.29 -29.21 -15.87
N ASN A 521 -40.60 -29.12 -16.13
CA ASN A 521 -41.36 -27.90 -15.87
C ASN A 521 -41.40 -27.58 -14.37
N SER A 522 -41.71 -28.57 -13.52
CA SER A 522 -41.78 -28.32 -12.07
C SER A 522 -40.43 -27.95 -11.43
N LEU A 523 -39.31 -28.48 -11.94
CA LEU A 523 -37.98 -28.10 -11.47
C LEU A 523 -37.56 -26.72 -12.00
N SER A 524 -37.90 -26.38 -13.24
CA SER A 524 -37.70 -25.03 -13.78
C SER A 524 -38.48 -23.99 -12.98
N ASP A 525 -39.74 -24.26 -12.65
CA ASP A 525 -40.57 -23.37 -11.83
C ASP A 525 -39.96 -23.19 -10.42
N LEU A 526 -39.50 -24.29 -9.81
CA LEU A 526 -38.85 -24.22 -8.50
C LEU A 526 -37.52 -23.45 -8.55
N ARG A 527 -36.72 -23.62 -9.62
CA ARG A 527 -35.47 -22.88 -9.84
C ARG A 527 -35.72 -21.39 -9.81
N GLU A 528 -36.67 -20.91 -10.62
CA GLU A 528 -37.01 -19.49 -10.72
C GLU A 528 -37.47 -18.92 -9.37
N ILE A 529 -38.23 -19.69 -8.59
CA ILE A 529 -38.59 -19.31 -7.22
C ILE A 529 -37.36 -19.21 -6.34
N LEU A 530 -36.47 -20.21 -6.36
CA LEU A 530 -35.28 -20.28 -5.51
C LEU A 530 -34.23 -19.22 -5.86
N GLU A 531 -34.20 -18.70 -7.08
CA GLU A 531 -33.35 -17.55 -7.46
C GLU A 531 -33.66 -16.29 -6.64
N ALA A 532 -34.89 -16.15 -6.14
CA ALA A 532 -35.26 -15.06 -5.23
C ALA A 532 -34.82 -15.29 -3.77
N TYR A 533 -34.22 -16.44 -3.45
CA TYR A 533 -33.77 -16.81 -2.11
C TYR A 533 -32.24 -16.87 -2.03
N SER A 534 -31.68 -16.18 -1.04
CA SER A 534 -30.25 -16.27 -0.71
C SER A 534 -30.04 -17.33 0.37
N PHE A 535 -29.51 -18.49 0.00
CA PHE A 535 -29.13 -19.55 0.93
C PHE A 535 -27.92 -20.33 0.43
N ASN A 536 -27.07 -20.81 1.35
CA ASN A 536 -25.81 -21.50 1.01
C ASN A 536 -25.88 -23.02 1.20
N SER A 537 -26.98 -23.54 1.73
CA SER A 537 -27.21 -24.96 1.92
C SER A 537 -28.71 -25.28 1.97
N TRP A 538 -29.08 -26.46 1.49
CA TRP A 538 -30.46 -26.95 1.48
C TRP A 538 -31.15 -26.85 2.87
N ASP A 539 -30.42 -27.10 3.95
CA ASP A 539 -30.92 -27.07 5.33
C ASP A 539 -31.31 -25.66 5.84
N GLU A 540 -30.99 -24.60 5.10
CA GLU A 540 -31.43 -23.23 5.41
C GLU A 540 -32.88 -22.95 4.97
N LEU A 541 -33.49 -23.82 4.16
CA LEU A 541 -34.89 -23.70 3.77
C LEU A 541 -35.83 -24.24 4.85
N THR A 542 -36.23 -23.34 5.75
CA THR A 542 -37.15 -23.60 6.87
C THR A 542 -38.57 -23.91 6.42
N GLN A 543 -39.36 -24.53 7.31
CA GLN A 543 -40.81 -24.71 7.13
C GLN A 543 -41.52 -23.43 6.64
N LYS A 544 -41.20 -22.25 7.20
CA LYS A 544 -41.85 -20.97 6.80
C LYS A 544 -41.57 -20.58 5.36
N GLN A 545 -40.35 -20.84 4.87
CA GLN A 545 -40.00 -20.59 3.47
C GLN A 545 -40.75 -21.55 2.56
N TRP A 546 -40.84 -22.84 2.91
CA TRP A 546 -41.67 -23.79 2.20
C TRP A 546 -43.16 -23.38 2.17
N GLU A 547 -43.73 -22.91 3.28
CA GLU A 547 -45.11 -22.42 3.31
C GLU A 547 -45.33 -21.23 2.36
N ARG A 548 -44.34 -20.34 2.25
CA ARG A 548 -44.38 -19.20 1.33
C ARG A 548 -44.26 -19.64 -0.13
N ILE A 549 -43.29 -20.48 -0.46
CA ILE A 549 -43.10 -21.06 -1.80
C ILE A 549 -44.40 -21.73 -2.26
N LEU A 550 -45.00 -22.54 -1.39
CA LEU A 550 -46.18 -23.34 -1.69
C LEU A 550 -47.50 -22.56 -1.72
N THR A 551 -47.58 -21.32 -1.21
CA THR A 551 -48.85 -20.55 -1.17
C THR A 551 -48.80 -19.17 -1.80
N LYS A 552 -47.61 -18.72 -2.20
CA LYS A 552 -47.43 -17.39 -2.77
C LYS A 552 -46.51 -17.47 -3.97
N ASP A 553 -45.23 -17.73 -3.76
CA ASP A 553 -44.23 -17.50 -4.81
C ASP A 553 -44.52 -18.34 -6.07
N TYR A 554 -44.93 -19.62 -5.91
CA TYR A 554 -45.35 -20.45 -7.05
C TYR A 554 -46.62 -19.96 -7.75
N PHE A 555 -47.60 -19.43 -7.02
CA PHE A 555 -48.85 -18.94 -7.62
C PHE A 555 -48.67 -17.57 -8.28
N ASP A 556 -47.77 -16.73 -7.77
CA ASP A 556 -47.47 -15.40 -8.31
C ASP A 556 -46.78 -15.49 -9.69
N MET A 557 -46.21 -16.65 -10.05
CA MET A 557 -45.61 -16.90 -11.38
C MET A 557 -46.65 -17.01 -12.50
N PHE A 558 -47.94 -17.23 -12.19
CA PHE A 558 -48.95 -17.55 -13.19
C PHE A 558 -50.22 -16.71 -13.00
N GLU A 559 -50.81 -16.24 -14.10
CA GLU A 559 -52.13 -15.58 -14.05
C GLU A 559 -53.24 -16.52 -13.55
N SER A 560 -53.12 -17.82 -13.84
CA SER A 560 -53.98 -18.87 -13.30
C SER A 560 -53.27 -20.23 -13.29
N VAL A 561 -53.53 -21.06 -12.29
CA VAL A 561 -52.88 -22.38 -12.13
C VAL A 561 -53.93 -23.49 -12.10
N SER A 562 -53.75 -24.52 -12.92
CA SER A 562 -54.67 -25.67 -12.93
C SER A 562 -54.42 -26.66 -11.78
N LYS A 563 -55.44 -27.44 -11.40
CA LYS A 563 -55.29 -28.49 -10.36
C LYS A 563 -54.18 -29.50 -10.70
N THR A 564 -54.07 -29.86 -11.99
CA THR A 564 -53.07 -30.80 -12.48
C THR A 564 -51.68 -30.22 -12.32
N GLN A 565 -51.48 -28.93 -12.65
CA GLN A 565 -50.20 -28.25 -12.54
C GLN A 565 -49.74 -28.14 -11.07
N VAL A 566 -50.64 -27.75 -10.16
CA VAL A 566 -50.33 -27.74 -8.71
C VAL A 566 -49.97 -29.15 -8.21
N LYS A 567 -50.74 -30.16 -8.63
CA LYS A 567 -50.48 -31.55 -8.24
C LYS A 567 -49.11 -32.03 -8.73
N ASP A 568 -48.77 -31.70 -9.97
CA ASP A 568 -47.51 -32.08 -10.58
C ASP A 568 -46.33 -31.41 -9.86
N PHE A 569 -46.39 -30.09 -9.66
CA PHE A 569 -45.39 -29.34 -8.90
C PHE A 569 -45.18 -29.91 -7.50
N LEU A 570 -46.25 -30.04 -6.70
CA LEU A 570 -46.16 -30.59 -5.34
C LEU A 570 -45.57 -32.00 -5.30
N SER A 571 -45.94 -32.86 -6.25
CA SER A 571 -45.41 -34.21 -6.30
C SER A 571 -43.94 -34.26 -6.71
N THR A 572 -43.48 -33.34 -7.57
CA THR A 572 -42.09 -33.21 -7.97
C THR A 572 -41.24 -32.65 -6.83
N VAL A 573 -41.66 -31.55 -6.18
CA VAL A 573 -40.98 -30.98 -5.01
C VAL A 573 -40.87 -32.01 -3.87
N LYS A 574 -41.94 -32.78 -3.64
CA LYS A 574 -41.94 -33.86 -2.65
C LYS A 574 -40.98 -34.99 -2.98
N ALA A 575 -40.85 -35.34 -4.25
CA ALA A 575 -39.88 -36.34 -4.68
C ALA A 575 -38.43 -35.82 -4.58
N LEU A 576 -38.21 -34.55 -4.91
CA LEU A 576 -36.90 -33.89 -4.82
C LEU A 576 -36.41 -33.84 -3.38
N VAL A 577 -37.22 -33.32 -2.46
CA VAL A 577 -36.83 -33.16 -1.05
C VAL A 577 -36.51 -34.50 -0.38
N LYS A 578 -37.28 -35.55 -0.69
CA LYS A 578 -36.95 -36.91 -0.22
C LYS A 578 -35.64 -37.42 -0.80
N TRP A 579 -35.40 -37.16 -2.08
CA TRP A 579 -34.17 -37.55 -2.74
C TRP A 579 -32.95 -36.81 -2.16
N LEU A 580 -33.10 -35.52 -1.82
CA LEU A 580 -32.07 -34.73 -1.14
C LEU A 580 -31.73 -35.33 0.23
N ASP A 581 -32.74 -35.69 1.02
CA ASP A 581 -32.50 -36.31 2.34
C ASP A 581 -31.77 -37.67 2.20
N GLU A 582 -32.10 -38.45 1.18
CA GLU A 582 -31.51 -39.77 0.91
C GLU A 582 -30.09 -39.69 0.30
N LYS A 583 -29.82 -38.73 -0.58
CA LYS A 583 -28.58 -38.67 -1.39
C LYS A 583 -27.59 -37.63 -0.93
N GLU A 584 -28.07 -36.56 -0.31
CA GLU A 584 -27.27 -35.40 0.12
C GLU A 584 -27.31 -35.20 1.65
N ASN A 585 -27.94 -36.12 2.39
CA ASN A 585 -27.99 -36.15 3.86
C ASN A 585 -28.58 -34.88 4.48
N THR A 586 -29.56 -34.27 3.80
CA THR A 586 -30.33 -33.12 4.28
C THR A 586 -31.44 -33.53 5.26
N ARG A 587 -32.12 -32.56 5.89
CA ARG A 587 -33.29 -32.80 6.77
C ARG A 587 -34.54 -32.03 6.34
N LEU A 588 -34.77 -31.95 5.03
CA LEU A 588 -35.78 -31.08 4.44
C LEU A 588 -37.20 -31.69 4.43
N SER A 589 -37.33 -33.02 4.37
CA SER A 589 -38.65 -33.65 4.23
C SER A 589 -39.58 -33.33 5.38
N GLU A 590 -39.06 -33.21 6.60
CA GLU A 590 -39.91 -32.92 7.77
C GLU A 590 -40.54 -31.52 7.65
N ASP A 591 -39.73 -30.50 7.36
CA ASP A 591 -40.17 -29.11 7.24
C ASP A 591 -41.09 -28.92 6.04
N MET A 592 -40.77 -29.52 4.89
CA MET A 592 -41.59 -29.41 3.69
C MET A 592 -42.92 -30.17 3.82
N LEU A 593 -42.95 -31.35 4.45
CA LEU A 593 -44.20 -32.09 4.68
C LEU A 593 -45.14 -31.35 5.64
N LYS A 594 -44.60 -30.75 6.72
CA LYS A 594 -45.38 -29.88 7.62
C LYS A 594 -45.94 -28.68 6.86
N ALA A 595 -45.11 -28.01 6.04
CA ALA A 595 -45.55 -26.91 5.20
C ALA A 595 -46.67 -27.35 4.24
N MET A 596 -46.55 -28.54 3.62
CA MET A 596 -47.58 -29.08 2.73
C MET A 596 -48.92 -29.28 3.43
N GLU A 597 -48.93 -29.82 4.65
CA GLU A 597 -50.14 -30.05 5.44
C GLU A 597 -50.81 -28.73 5.84
N VAL A 598 -50.03 -27.81 6.43
CA VAL A 598 -50.52 -26.50 6.91
C VAL A 598 -51.13 -25.68 5.77
N THR A 599 -50.55 -25.78 4.56
CA THR A 599 -50.96 -24.92 3.45
C THR A 599 -51.99 -25.53 2.50
N GLU A 600 -52.44 -26.77 2.73
CA GLU A 600 -53.35 -27.49 1.83
C GLU A 600 -54.63 -26.72 1.50
N LYS A 601 -55.36 -26.24 2.51
CA LYS A 601 -56.61 -25.51 2.31
C LYS A 601 -56.42 -24.21 1.52
N LYS A 602 -55.33 -23.49 1.77
CA LYS A 602 -55.01 -22.22 1.09
C LYS A 602 -54.63 -22.46 -0.37
N ARG A 603 -53.86 -23.52 -0.66
CA ARG A 603 -53.52 -23.90 -2.04
C ARG A 603 -54.73 -24.29 -2.86
N LEU A 604 -55.69 -25.02 -2.27
CA LEU A 604 -56.93 -25.39 -2.96
C LEU A 604 -57.73 -24.13 -3.34
N GLN A 605 -57.84 -23.16 -2.44
CA GLN A 605 -58.50 -21.87 -2.71
C GLN A 605 -57.81 -21.09 -3.84
N LEU A 606 -56.48 -21.02 -3.82
CA LEU A 606 -55.69 -20.32 -4.86
C LEU A 606 -55.75 -21.02 -6.23
N ALA A 607 -55.94 -22.34 -6.25
CA ALA A 607 -56.16 -23.12 -7.47
C ALA A 607 -57.63 -23.07 -7.98
N GLY A 608 -58.48 -22.21 -7.40
CA GLY A 608 -59.88 -22.04 -7.79
C GLY A 608 -60.81 -23.17 -7.35
N ILE A 609 -60.63 -23.71 -6.13
CA ILE A 609 -61.40 -24.82 -5.54
C ILE A 609 -62.02 -24.41 -4.21
#